data_AF-A0AAV5THW4-F1
#
_entry.id   AF-A0AAV5THW4-F1
#
_cell.length_a   1.000
_cell.length_b   1.000
_cell.length_c   1.000
_cell.angle_alpha   90.00
_cell.angle_beta   90.00
_cell.angle_gamma   90.00
#
_symmetry.space_group_name_H-M   'P 1'
#
loop_
_entity.id
_entity.type
_entity.pdbx_description
1 polymer ?
#
loop_
_entity_poly.entity_id
_entity_poly.type
_entity_poly.pdbx_seq_one_letter_code
_entity_poly.pdbx_strand_id
1 'polypeptide(L)'
;YELEMSAVLVIFDYCQTITITVCLVITTPLAFFVYLKLLVIRPFSENYTFKLIVINGIAELLNCVIYLINYQLTNYPFMLNYYIYIQQIEMVTPLAVIHAFLDGLSLHTTLFIALNRLKTILFIRRLSNDSMFFLVSIILSFSLALPSIFDYCFTTTVVYRRFRNSSIVFPSTTNTNDRIHSQILQTVSTIIRIVVSLASLLVNMFLAVLITRERKYIDIADRNKFNGEKGLVITSIVSYVFYMLYFANNIIAQYFDVRVSGYSQWLFLGLNSLTPFWCLVIFTPSVRRLLFQWRNNGRDAT
;
A
#
# COMPACT_ATOMS: atom_id res chain seq x y z
N TYR A 1 -8.57 33.74 -13.11
CA TYR A 1 -9.21 32.56 -12.53
C TYR A 1 -8.71 32.30 -11.12
N GLU A 2 -9.10 33.18 -10.19
CA GLU A 2 -9.50 32.71 -8.86
C GLU A 2 -10.72 31.82 -9.12
N LEU A 3 -10.51 30.51 -9.23
CA LEU A 3 -11.61 29.60 -8.95
C LEU A 3 -11.57 29.46 -7.45
N GLU A 4 -12.56 30.06 -6.77
CA GLU A 4 -12.94 29.66 -5.43
C GLU A 4 -12.82 28.14 -5.36
N MET A 5 -11.88 27.66 -4.55
CA MET A 5 -11.96 26.28 -4.09
C MET A 5 -13.32 26.21 -3.41
N SER A 6 -14.30 25.58 -4.09
CA SER A 6 -15.66 25.50 -3.60
C SER A 6 -15.59 25.11 -2.13
N ALA A 7 -16.31 25.82 -1.25
CA ALA A 7 -16.29 25.54 0.19
C ALA A 7 -16.51 24.05 0.48
N VAL A 8 -17.25 23.36 -0.40
CA VAL A 8 -17.47 21.91 -0.41
C VAL A 8 -16.16 21.12 -0.52
N LEU A 9 -15.24 21.49 -1.42
CA LEU A 9 -13.94 20.83 -1.59
C LEU A 9 -13.03 21.03 -0.37
N VAL A 10 -13.08 22.22 0.25
CA VAL A 10 -12.35 22.48 1.49
C VAL A 10 -12.87 21.59 2.60
N ILE A 11 -14.19 21.58 2.82
CA ILE A 11 -14.84 20.74 3.83
C ILE A 11 -14.54 19.26 3.58
N PHE A 12 -14.60 18.83 2.32
CA PHE A 12 -14.25 17.47 1.92
C PHE A 12 -12.80 17.14 2.28
N ASP A 13 -11.84 18.02 1.96
CA ASP A 13 -10.42 17.81 2.25
C ASP A 13 -10.11 17.72 3.75
N TYR A 14 -10.72 18.59 4.56
CA TYR A 14 -10.63 18.48 6.03
C TYR A 14 -11.24 17.17 6.55
N CYS A 15 -12.44 16.83 6.07
CA CYS A 15 -13.15 15.64 6.53
C CYS A 15 -12.38 14.36 6.22
N GLN A 16 -11.91 14.18 4.97
CA GLN A 16 -11.12 13.01 4.59
C GLN A 16 -9.79 12.94 5.34
N THR A 17 -9.12 14.08 5.57
CA THR A 17 -7.84 14.12 6.27
C THR A 17 -8.02 13.67 7.70
N ILE A 18 -8.95 14.29 8.44
CA ILE A 18 -9.23 13.94 9.83
C ILE A 18 -9.65 12.47 9.93
N THR A 19 -10.58 12.03 9.08
CA THR A 19 -11.11 10.66 9.13
C THR A 19 -10.01 9.62 8.90
N ILE A 20 -9.24 9.74 7.81
CA ILE A 20 -8.19 8.77 7.48
C ILE A 20 -7.04 8.86 8.49
N THR A 21 -6.64 10.04 8.95
CA THR A 21 -5.59 10.18 9.97
C THR A 21 -6.00 9.56 11.29
N VAL A 22 -7.24 9.75 11.75
CA VAL A 22 -7.75 9.07 12.97
C VAL A 22 -7.74 7.56 12.78
N CYS A 23 -8.23 7.06 11.64
CA CYS A 23 -8.18 5.64 11.31
C CYS A 23 -6.74 5.10 11.29
N LEU A 24 -5.78 5.86 10.77
CA LEU A 24 -4.37 5.49 10.71
C LEU A 24 -3.77 5.42 12.11
N VAL A 25 -4.00 6.43 12.96
CA VAL A 25 -3.52 6.47 14.35
C VAL A 25 -4.04 5.27 15.17
N ILE A 26 -5.28 4.85 14.93
CA ILE A 26 -5.85 3.67 15.59
C ILE A 26 -5.30 2.37 14.99
N THR A 27 -5.16 2.31 13.67
CA THR A 27 -4.79 1.08 12.94
C THR A 27 -3.32 0.75 13.10
N THR A 28 -2.41 1.73 13.06
CA THR A 28 -0.95 1.49 13.14
C THR A 28 -0.51 0.72 14.39
N PRO A 29 -0.89 1.07 15.63
CA PRO A 29 -0.49 0.32 16.81
C PRO A 29 -1.07 -1.11 16.83
N LEU A 30 -2.32 -1.27 16.40
CA LEU A 30 -2.97 -2.58 16.30
C LEU A 30 -2.30 -3.46 15.24
N ALA A 31 -2.00 -2.89 14.07
CA ALA A 31 -1.29 -3.55 12.99
C ALA A 31 0.11 -3.95 13.41
N PHE A 32 0.86 -3.05 14.06
CA PHE A 32 2.18 -3.35 14.60
C PHE A 32 2.16 -4.56 15.54
N PHE A 33 1.21 -4.58 16.49
CA PHE A 33 1.05 -5.69 17.42
C PHE A 33 0.72 -7.02 16.71
N VAL A 34 -0.23 -7.01 15.78
CA VAL A 34 -0.63 -8.21 15.03
C VAL A 34 0.50 -8.71 14.13
N TYR A 35 1.17 -7.80 13.41
CA TYR A 35 2.28 -8.12 12.54
C TYR A 35 3.46 -8.70 13.31
N LEU A 36 3.81 -8.12 14.46
CA LEU A 36 4.84 -8.68 15.34
C LEU A 36 4.47 -10.11 15.77
N LYS A 37 3.21 -10.35 16.15
CA LYS A 37 2.73 -11.70 16.50
C LYS A 37 2.81 -12.67 15.33
N LEU A 38 2.43 -12.25 14.12
CA LEU A 38 2.51 -13.09 12.92
C LEU A 38 3.95 -13.49 12.56
N LEU A 39 4.92 -12.62 12.87
CA LEU A 39 6.34 -12.90 12.65
C LEU A 39 6.96 -13.81 13.71
N VAL A 40 6.49 -13.74 14.96
CA VAL A 40 7.12 -14.44 16.10
C VAL A 40 6.44 -15.78 16.42
N ILE A 41 5.11 -15.86 16.38
CA ILE A 41 4.36 -17.02 16.87
C ILE A 41 4.31 -18.13 15.80
N ARG A 42 4.82 -19.32 16.13
CA ARG A 42 4.54 -20.56 15.35
C ARG A 42 3.06 -20.91 15.55
N PRO A 43 2.26 -21.23 14.51
CA PRO A 43 2.62 -21.71 13.16
C PRO A 43 2.68 -20.62 12.06
N PHE A 44 2.43 -19.35 12.40
CA PHE A 44 2.37 -18.28 11.39
C PHE A 44 3.76 -17.91 10.86
N SER A 45 4.76 -17.90 11.73
CA SER A 45 6.15 -17.58 11.39
C SER A 45 6.81 -18.60 10.45
N GLU A 46 6.23 -19.79 10.30
CA GLU A 46 6.70 -20.82 9.36
C GLU A 46 6.08 -20.64 7.95
N ASN A 47 4.98 -19.91 7.84
CA ASN A 47 4.32 -19.66 6.56
C ASN A 47 4.78 -18.33 5.96
N TYR A 48 5.57 -18.44 4.89
CA TYR A 48 6.16 -17.30 4.19
C TYR A 48 5.13 -16.37 3.54
N THR A 49 3.90 -16.82 3.30
CA THR A 49 2.81 -15.95 2.83
C THR A 49 2.48 -14.88 3.86
N PHE A 50 2.42 -15.26 5.15
CA PHE A 50 2.16 -14.29 6.21
C PHE A 50 3.32 -13.28 6.34
N LYS A 51 4.57 -13.71 6.13
CA LYS A 51 5.71 -12.79 6.09
C LYS A 51 5.58 -11.77 4.96
N LEU A 52 5.20 -12.19 3.75
CA LEU A 52 4.95 -11.26 2.64
C LEU A 52 3.81 -10.29 2.95
N ILE A 53 2.71 -10.78 3.53
CA ILE A 53 1.58 -9.93 3.93
C ILE A 53 2.02 -8.88 4.96
N VAL A 54 2.84 -9.27 5.94
CA VAL A 54 3.37 -8.33 6.94
C VAL A 54 4.28 -7.29 6.28
N ILE A 55 5.19 -7.70 5.39
CA ILE A 55 6.07 -6.77 4.68
C ILE A 55 5.27 -5.77 3.83
N ASN A 56 4.29 -6.26 3.07
CA ASN A 56 3.40 -5.42 2.27
C ASN A 56 2.62 -4.43 3.15
N GLY A 57 2.00 -4.92 4.23
CA GLY A 57 1.21 -4.08 5.14
C GLY A 57 2.04 -3.01 5.85
N ILE A 58 3.28 -3.33 6.25
CA ILE A 58 4.22 -2.33 6.79
C ILE A 58 4.57 -1.30 5.73
N ALA A 59 4.88 -1.73 4.50
CA ALA A 59 5.21 -0.84 3.40
C ALA A 59 4.05 0.12 3.07
N GLU A 60 2.81 -0.37 3.00
CA GLU A 60 1.62 0.44 2.71
C GLU A 60 1.29 1.43 3.84
N LEU A 61 1.35 0.99 5.11
CA LEU A 61 1.12 1.89 6.25
C LEU A 61 2.17 3.00 6.30
N LEU A 62 3.45 2.65 6.12
CA LEU A 62 4.52 3.64 6.12
C LEU A 62 4.42 4.56 4.89
N ASN A 63 4.08 4.03 3.72
CA ASN A 63 3.82 4.82 2.52
C ASN A 63 2.71 5.86 2.76
N CYS A 64 1.63 5.44 3.41
CA CYS A 64 0.51 6.32 3.78
C CYS A 64 0.93 7.42 4.77
N VAL A 65 1.74 7.10 5.79
CA VAL A 65 2.29 8.11 6.73
C VAL A 65 3.19 9.11 5.98
N ILE A 66 4.05 8.63 5.09
CA ILE A 66 4.95 9.51 4.33
C ILE A 66 4.14 10.37 3.36
N TYR A 67 3.09 9.83 2.74
CA TYR A 67 2.22 10.61 1.88
C TYR A 67 1.48 11.71 2.65
N LEU A 68 0.98 11.40 3.86
CA LEU A 68 0.36 12.39 4.75
C LEU A 68 1.30 13.58 4.98
N ILE A 69 2.56 13.27 5.35
CA ILE A 69 3.56 14.28 5.70
C ILE A 69 4.03 15.05 4.46
N ASN A 70 4.22 14.40 3.30
CA ASN A 70 4.84 15.04 2.15
C ASN A 70 3.87 15.72 1.18
N TYR A 71 2.63 15.23 1.11
CA TYR A 71 1.64 15.66 0.11
C TYR A 71 0.35 16.16 0.76
N GLN A 72 -0.29 15.41 1.65
CA GLN A 72 -1.61 15.81 2.15
C GLN A 72 -1.55 17.04 3.07
N LEU A 73 -0.55 17.10 3.95
CA LEU A 73 -0.39 18.21 4.88
C LEU A 73 0.02 19.53 4.20
N THR A 74 0.44 19.50 2.93
CA THR A 74 0.86 20.71 2.18
C THR A 74 -0.33 21.62 1.83
N ASN A 75 -1.55 21.07 1.83
CA ASN A 75 -2.79 21.81 1.62
C ASN A 75 -3.11 22.77 2.79
N TYR A 76 -2.48 22.60 3.95
CA TYR A 76 -2.81 23.36 5.15
C TYR A 76 -1.82 24.48 5.45
N PRO A 77 -2.30 25.71 5.66
CA PRO A 77 -1.44 26.89 5.83
C PRO A 77 -0.58 26.83 7.10
N PHE A 78 -1.03 26.14 8.15
CA PHE A 78 -0.27 26.04 9.40
C PHE A 78 1.03 25.21 9.26
N MET A 79 1.13 24.37 8.23
CA MET A 79 2.31 23.55 7.95
C MET A 79 3.38 24.27 7.11
N LEU A 80 3.12 25.50 6.67
CA LEU A 80 4.03 26.24 5.78
C LEU A 80 5.46 26.33 6.33
N ASN A 81 5.61 26.69 7.61
CA ASN A 81 6.93 26.84 8.24
C ASN A 81 7.69 25.50 8.31
N TYR A 82 6.96 24.39 8.50
CA TYR A 82 7.54 23.06 8.48
C TYR A 82 8.12 22.70 7.11
N TYR A 83 7.39 23.00 6.01
CA TYR A 83 7.89 22.71 4.67
C TYR A 83 9.04 23.63 4.23
N ILE A 84 9.03 24.90 4.65
CA ILE A 84 10.17 25.80 4.45
C ILE A 84 11.40 25.23 5.16
N TYR A 85 11.25 24.77 6.41
CA TYR A 85 12.33 24.16 7.17
C TYR A 85 12.86 22.89 6.48
N ILE A 86 11.98 21.95 6.08
CA ILE A 86 12.38 20.74 5.36
C ILE A 86 13.12 21.05 4.06
N GLN A 87 12.68 22.07 3.33
CA GLN A 87 13.32 22.52 2.10
C GLN A 87 14.71 23.10 2.37
N GLN A 88 14.90 23.84 3.47
CA GLN A 88 16.20 24.40 3.86
C GLN A 88 17.23 23.32 4.26
N ILE A 89 16.79 22.21 4.84
CA ILE A 89 17.65 21.08 5.21
C ILE A 89 17.77 20.03 4.10
N GLU A 90 17.25 20.32 2.90
CA GLU A 90 17.31 19.44 1.70
C GLU A 90 16.72 18.03 1.90
N MET A 91 15.81 17.85 2.86
CA MET A 91 15.20 16.54 3.17
C MET A 91 14.05 16.15 2.23
N VAL A 92 13.62 17.03 1.32
CA VAL A 92 12.50 16.79 0.40
C VAL A 92 12.77 15.60 -0.52
N THR A 93 13.96 15.56 -1.15
CA THR A 93 14.32 14.49 -2.09
C THR A 93 14.47 13.14 -1.40
N PRO A 94 15.18 12.99 -0.26
CA PRO A 94 15.19 11.74 0.51
C PRO A 94 13.79 11.24 0.87
N LEU A 95 12.89 12.13 1.29
CA LEU A 95 11.51 11.79 1.62
C LEU A 95 10.74 11.28 0.38
N ALA A 96 10.97 11.87 -0.80
CA ALA A 96 10.41 11.41 -2.06
C ALA A 96 10.98 10.04 -2.49
N VAL A 97 12.27 9.79 -2.27
CA VAL A 97 12.92 8.48 -2.52
C VAL A 97 12.29 7.40 -1.65
N ILE A 98 12.12 7.65 -0.35
CA ILE A 98 11.51 6.68 0.56
C ILE A 98 10.06 6.41 0.14
N HIS A 99 9.29 7.44 -0.20
CA HIS A 99 7.93 7.30 -0.71
C HIS A 99 7.89 6.43 -1.98
N ALA A 100 8.73 6.73 -2.98
CA ALA A 100 8.79 5.99 -4.24
C ALA A 100 9.21 4.52 -4.04
N PHE A 101 10.12 4.27 -3.10
CA PHE A 101 10.54 2.93 -2.72
C PHE A 101 9.40 2.13 -2.07
N LEU A 102 8.73 2.69 -1.08
CA LEU A 102 7.66 2.00 -0.35
C LEU A 102 6.44 1.74 -1.24
N ASP A 103 6.07 2.71 -2.08
CA ASP A 103 5.00 2.55 -3.06
C ASP A 103 5.33 1.42 -4.05
N GLY A 104 6.54 1.40 -4.62
CA GLY A 104 6.99 0.31 -5.49
C GLY A 104 7.02 -1.04 -4.77
N LEU A 105 7.58 -1.09 -3.56
CA LEU A 105 7.67 -2.30 -2.74
C LEU A 105 6.28 -2.87 -2.43
N SER A 106 5.32 -2.03 -2.05
CA SER A 106 3.94 -2.47 -1.78
C SER A 106 3.27 -3.07 -3.02
N LEU A 107 3.37 -2.40 -4.16
CA LEU A 107 2.80 -2.90 -5.41
C LEU A 107 3.40 -4.26 -5.81
N HIS A 108 4.72 -4.38 -5.77
CA HIS A 108 5.40 -5.60 -6.18
C HIS A 108 5.14 -6.75 -5.21
N THR A 109 5.19 -6.50 -3.90
CA THR A 109 4.91 -7.54 -2.90
C THR A 109 3.46 -7.99 -2.94
N THR A 110 2.50 -7.11 -3.26
CA THR A 110 1.10 -7.50 -3.52
C THR A 110 0.97 -8.50 -4.66
N LEU A 111 1.67 -8.31 -5.79
CA LEU A 111 1.70 -9.30 -6.88
C LEU A 111 2.22 -10.65 -6.39
N PHE A 112 3.33 -10.68 -5.65
CA PHE A 112 3.91 -11.92 -5.16
C PHE A 112 3.05 -12.62 -4.11
N ILE A 113 2.30 -11.89 -3.29
CA ILE A 113 1.29 -12.47 -2.39
C ILE A 113 0.23 -13.20 -3.23
N ALA A 114 -0.28 -12.56 -4.28
CA ALA A 114 -1.29 -13.15 -5.15
C ALA A 114 -0.75 -14.39 -5.89
N LEU A 115 0.49 -14.32 -6.41
CA LEU A 115 1.16 -15.46 -7.07
C LEU A 115 1.44 -16.61 -6.10
N ASN A 116 1.88 -16.32 -4.88
CA ASN A 116 2.13 -17.37 -3.89
C ASN A 116 0.86 -18.14 -3.59
N ARG A 117 -0.26 -17.42 -3.41
CA ARG A 117 -1.57 -18.03 -3.15
C ARG A 117 -2.08 -18.80 -4.35
N LEU A 118 -1.88 -18.27 -5.55
CA LEU A 118 -2.23 -18.98 -6.77
C LEU A 118 -1.47 -20.32 -6.86
N LYS A 119 -0.16 -20.30 -6.57
CA LYS A 119 0.67 -21.50 -6.48
C LYS A 119 0.13 -22.45 -5.40
N THR A 120 -0.20 -21.97 -4.21
CA THR A 120 -0.75 -22.79 -3.13
C THR A 120 -2.05 -23.48 -3.54
N ILE A 121 -2.96 -22.80 -4.24
CA ILE A 121 -4.26 -23.35 -4.70
C ILE A 121 -4.07 -24.35 -5.85
N LEU A 122 -3.22 -24.03 -6.84
CA LEU A 122 -2.98 -24.94 -7.97
C LEU A 122 -2.21 -26.20 -7.56
N PHE A 123 -1.33 -26.09 -6.57
CA PHE A 123 -0.45 -27.16 -6.12
C PHE A 123 -0.72 -27.61 -4.68
N ILE A 124 -1.99 -27.62 -4.25
CA ILE A 124 -2.42 -28.05 -2.89
C ILE A 124 -1.78 -29.38 -2.47
N ARG A 125 -1.50 -30.28 -3.43
CA ARG A 125 -0.94 -31.62 -3.19
C ARG A 125 0.59 -31.72 -3.24
N ARG A 126 1.31 -30.68 -3.67
CA ARG A 126 2.77 -30.73 -3.83
C ARG A 126 3.44 -29.96 -2.69
N LEU A 127 4.07 -30.68 -1.76
CA LEU A 127 4.98 -30.10 -0.76
C LEU A 127 6.14 -29.42 -1.48
N SER A 128 6.00 -28.11 -1.70
CA SER A 128 7.01 -27.26 -2.31
C SER A 128 7.75 -26.49 -1.22
N ASN A 129 9.04 -26.22 -1.45
CA ASN A 129 9.81 -25.32 -0.61
C ASN A 129 9.38 -23.85 -0.85
N ASP A 130 8.54 -23.30 0.02
CA ASP A 130 8.02 -21.93 -0.11
C ASP A 130 9.04 -20.85 0.27
N SER A 131 10.15 -21.22 0.91
CA SER A 131 11.23 -20.30 1.27
C SER A 131 11.93 -19.70 0.05
N MET A 132 12.16 -20.49 -1.00
CA MET A 132 12.79 -20.01 -2.23
C MET A 132 11.88 -19.03 -2.96
N PHE A 133 10.57 -19.32 -3.03
CA PHE A 133 9.60 -18.41 -3.63
C PHE A 133 9.58 -17.06 -2.88
N PHE A 134 9.61 -17.11 -1.54
CA PHE A 134 9.69 -15.92 -0.71
C PHE A 134 10.93 -15.08 -1.00
N LEU A 135 12.12 -15.71 -1.00
CA LEU A 135 13.38 -15.01 -1.22
C LEU A 135 13.44 -14.37 -2.60
N VAL A 136 13.03 -15.10 -3.64
CA VAL A 136 12.94 -14.56 -5.01
C VAL A 136 11.96 -13.39 -5.09
N SER A 137 10.79 -13.51 -4.42
CA SER A 137 9.78 -12.45 -4.40
C SER A 137 10.30 -11.16 -3.77
N ILE A 138 11.04 -11.25 -2.66
CA ILE A 138 11.64 -10.08 -2.02
C ILE A 138 12.70 -9.46 -2.92
N ILE A 139 13.67 -10.24 -3.41
CA ILE A 139 14.72 -9.72 -4.29
C ILE A 139 14.12 -9.04 -5.52
N LEU A 140 13.16 -9.67 -6.17
CA LEU A 140 12.53 -9.12 -7.38
C LEU A 140 11.71 -7.86 -7.06
N SER A 141 11.03 -7.80 -5.91
CA SER A 141 10.30 -6.59 -5.47
C SER A 141 11.24 -5.39 -5.27
N PHE A 142 12.39 -5.62 -4.65
CA PHE A 142 13.43 -4.60 -4.49
C PHE A 142 14.03 -4.19 -5.84
N SER A 143 14.41 -5.15 -6.68
CA SER A 143 14.99 -4.88 -8.00
C SER A 143 14.05 -4.08 -8.90
N LEU A 144 12.75 -4.40 -8.90
CA LEU A 144 11.75 -3.67 -9.68
C LEU A 144 11.50 -2.25 -9.16
N ALA A 145 11.80 -1.95 -7.89
CA ALA A 145 11.69 -0.61 -7.31
C ALA A 145 12.95 0.26 -7.56
N LEU A 146 14.07 -0.32 -7.98
CA LEU A 146 15.31 0.43 -8.23
C LEU A 146 15.19 1.53 -9.30
N PRO A 147 14.47 1.35 -10.43
CA PRO A 147 14.38 2.40 -11.44
C PRO A 147 13.77 3.71 -10.91
N SER A 148 12.76 3.64 -10.05
CA SER A 148 12.17 4.84 -9.44
C SER A 148 13.11 5.48 -8.42
N ILE A 149 13.81 4.67 -7.62
CA ILE A 149 14.82 5.17 -6.67
C ILE A 149 15.94 5.88 -7.41
N PHE A 150 16.48 5.27 -8.48
CA PHE A 150 17.55 5.87 -9.26
C PHE A 150 17.12 7.17 -9.94
N ASP A 151 15.87 7.27 -10.39
CA ASP A 151 15.37 8.55 -10.92
C ASP A 151 15.43 9.66 -9.86
N TYR A 152 14.92 9.42 -8.65
CA TYR A 152 14.94 10.45 -7.59
C TYR A 152 16.33 10.71 -6.99
N CYS A 153 17.25 9.73 -7.03
CA CYS A 153 18.60 9.91 -6.51
C CYS A 153 19.52 10.69 -7.47
N PHE A 154 19.35 10.51 -8.79
CA PHE A 154 20.34 11.02 -9.77
C PHE A 154 19.78 12.08 -10.73
N THR A 155 18.49 12.04 -11.07
CA THR A 155 17.93 12.83 -12.17
C THR A 155 16.85 13.81 -11.75
N THR A 156 15.99 13.42 -10.80
CA THR A 156 14.81 14.19 -10.41
C THR A 156 14.97 14.75 -9.02
N THR A 157 14.95 16.09 -8.92
CA THR A 157 14.90 16.78 -7.62
C THR A 157 13.47 17.18 -7.31
N VAL A 158 13.05 17.04 -6.05
CA VAL A 158 11.72 17.46 -5.60
C VAL A 158 11.86 18.72 -4.77
N VAL A 159 11.12 19.76 -5.14
CA VAL A 159 11.15 21.06 -4.48
C VAL A 159 9.74 21.51 -4.17
N TYR A 160 9.56 22.02 -2.95
CA TYR A 160 8.32 22.64 -2.55
C TYR A 160 8.15 24.02 -3.20
N ARG A 161 7.07 24.20 -3.96
CA ARG A 161 6.71 25.48 -4.58
C ARG A 161 5.48 26.06 -3.92
N ARG A 162 5.50 27.37 -3.68
CA ARG A 162 4.33 28.10 -3.17
C ARG A 162 3.32 28.31 -4.28
N PHE A 163 2.06 28.09 -3.98
CA PHE A 163 0.98 28.37 -4.91
C PHE A 163 0.67 29.87 -4.93
N ARG A 164 1.14 30.59 -5.97
CA ARG A 164 0.72 31.97 -6.31
C ARG A 164 0.66 32.94 -5.11
N ASN A 165 1.74 33.02 -4.32
CA ASN A 165 1.89 33.81 -3.09
C ASN A 165 0.98 33.43 -1.91
N SER A 166 0.27 32.31 -1.98
CA SER A 166 -0.46 31.76 -0.84
C SER A 166 0.47 31.01 0.13
N SER A 167 -0.05 30.73 1.32
CA SER A 167 0.57 29.87 2.33
C SER A 167 0.49 28.37 1.99
N ILE A 168 -0.09 28.00 0.85
CA ILE A 168 -0.18 26.61 0.40
C ILE A 168 1.04 26.28 -0.44
N VAL A 169 1.57 25.09 -0.20
CA VAL A 169 2.77 24.57 -0.85
C VAL A 169 2.40 23.29 -1.59
N PHE A 170 3.08 23.00 -2.69
CA PHE A 170 2.96 21.71 -3.37
C PHE A 170 4.34 21.21 -3.80
N PRO A 171 4.59 19.89 -3.76
CA PRO A 171 5.82 19.33 -4.29
C PRO A 171 5.81 19.42 -5.82
N SER A 172 6.86 19.99 -6.38
CA SER A 172 7.12 20.10 -7.81
C SER A 172 8.42 19.37 -8.12
N THR A 173 8.43 18.61 -9.21
CA THR A 173 9.67 18.04 -9.74
C THR A 173 10.41 19.08 -10.55
N THR A 174 11.72 19.16 -10.36
CA THR A 174 12.65 19.90 -11.20
C THR A 174 13.67 18.92 -11.74
N ASN A 175 13.62 18.71 -13.06
CA ASN A 175 14.59 17.89 -13.75
C ASN A 175 15.89 18.67 -13.88
N THR A 176 17.01 18.05 -13.52
CA THR A 176 18.34 18.59 -13.82
C THR A 176 18.59 18.58 -15.34
N ASN A 177 19.66 19.21 -15.80
CA ASN A 177 19.93 19.48 -17.23
C ASN A 177 19.90 18.23 -18.15
N ASP A 178 20.00 17.00 -17.62
CA ASP A 178 19.87 15.75 -18.36
C ASP A 178 18.40 15.30 -18.52
N ARG A 179 17.63 16.11 -19.23
CA ARG A 179 16.19 15.85 -19.50
C ARG A 179 15.92 14.47 -20.12
N ILE A 180 16.83 13.96 -20.95
CA ILE A 180 16.63 12.70 -21.69
C ILE A 180 16.68 11.50 -20.73
N HIS A 181 17.66 11.43 -19.83
CA HIS A 181 17.81 10.31 -18.91
C HIS A 181 16.68 10.25 -17.86
N SER A 182 16.27 11.42 -17.34
CA SER A 182 15.12 11.54 -16.43
C SER A 182 13.83 11.01 -17.07
N GLN A 183 13.56 11.39 -18.32
CA GLN A 183 12.36 10.92 -19.03
C GLN A 183 12.36 9.41 -19.25
N ILE A 184 13.51 8.80 -19.56
CA ILE A 184 13.60 7.35 -19.76
C ILE A 184 13.30 6.61 -18.47
N LEU A 185 13.94 6.98 -17.34
CA LEU A 185 13.72 6.29 -16.06
C LEU A 185 12.28 6.44 -15.54
N GLN A 186 11.70 7.64 -15.66
CA GLN A 186 10.29 7.88 -15.32
C GLN A 186 9.34 7.05 -16.18
N THR A 187 9.61 6.97 -17.49
CA THR A 187 8.81 6.16 -18.42
C THR A 187 8.91 4.68 -18.07
N VAL A 188 10.12 4.17 -17.83
CA VAL A 188 10.35 2.77 -17.44
C VAL A 188 9.64 2.46 -16.12
N SER A 189 9.78 3.32 -15.10
CA SER A 189 9.09 3.13 -13.81
C SER A 189 7.56 3.12 -13.98
N THR A 190 7.02 4.00 -14.82
CA THR A 190 5.59 4.05 -15.11
C THR A 190 5.11 2.77 -15.82
N ILE A 191 5.85 2.30 -16.83
CA ILE A 191 5.55 1.05 -17.53
C ILE A 191 5.57 -0.13 -16.56
N ILE A 192 6.60 -0.24 -15.69
CA ILE A 192 6.68 -1.30 -14.67
C ILE A 192 5.45 -1.26 -13.76
N ARG A 193 5.07 -0.09 -13.25
CA ARG A 193 3.88 0.07 -12.40
C ARG A 193 2.60 -0.39 -13.11
N ILE A 194 2.40 0.00 -14.37
CA ILE A 194 1.23 -0.40 -15.16
C ILE A 194 1.24 -1.93 -15.36
N VAL A 195 2.37 -2.50 -15.79
CA VAL A 195 2.49 -3.94 -16.05
C VAL A 195 2.28 -4.77 -14.79
N VAL A 196 2.89 -4.38 -13.66
CA VAL A 196 2.72 -5.10 -12.39
C VAL A 196 1.28 -4.96 -11.86
N SER A 197 0.68 -3.77 -11.98
CA SER A 197 -0.72 -3.56 -11.65
C SER A 197 -1.65 -4.47 -12.46
N LEU A 198 -1.46 -4.52 -13.78
CA LEU A 198 -2.24 -5.38 -14.67
C LEU A 198 -2.01 -6.87 -14.41
N ALA A 199 -0.76 -7.28 -14.19
CA ALA A 199 -0.44 -8.66 -13.81
C ALA A 199 -1.14 -9.03 -12.49
N SER A 200 -1.15 -8.12 -11.51
CA SER A 200 -1.84 -8.31 -10.24
C SER A 200 -3.36 -8.45 -10.41
N LEU A 201 -3.97 -7.68 -11.33
CA LEU A 201 -5.39 -7.82 -11.70
C LEU A 201 -5.68 -9.23 -12.20
N LEU A 202 -4.91 -9.66 -13.20
CA LEU A 202 -5.12 -10.94 -13.88
C LEU A 202 -4.97 -12.11 -12.90
N VAL A 203 -3.94 -12.07 -12.05
CA VAL A 203 -3.72 -13.10 -11.02
C VAL A 203 -4.88 -13.11 -10.01
N ASN A 204 -5.33 -11.95 -9.52
CA ASN A 204 -6.46 -11.90 -8.58
C ASN A 204 -7.79 -12.35 -9.21
N MET A 205 -8.05 -12.01 -10.48
CA MET A 205 -9.22 -12.53 -11.22
C MET A 205 -9.16 -14.06 -11.34
N PHE A 206 -7.99 -14.60 -11.72
CA PHE A 206 -7.83 -16.04 -11.85
C PHE A 206 -8.00 -16.75 -10.49
N LEU A 207 -7.46 -16.18 -9.41
CA LEU A 207 -7.63 -16.65 -8.05
C LEU A 207 -9.12 -16.72 -7.64
N ALA A 208 -9.90 -15.68 -7.97
CA ALA A 208 -11.33 -15.63 -7.68
C ALA A 208 -12.12 -16.72 -8.43
N VAL A 209 -11.79 -16.95 -9.71
CA VAL A 209 -12.39 -18.00 -10.53
C VAL A 209 -12.06 -19.38 -9.98
N LEU A 210 -10.79 -19.64 -9.65
CA LEU A 210 -10.35 -20.92 -9.10
C LEU A 210 -11.05 -21.26 -7.79
N ILE A 211 -11.21 -20.30 -6.88
CA ILE A 211 -11.90 -20.53 -5.60
C ILE A 211 -13.37 -20.86 -5.80
N THR A 212 -14.02 -20.18 -6.76
CA THR A 212 -15.41 -20.46 -7.10
C THR A 212 -15.57 -21.88 -7.66
N ARG A 213 -14.57 -22.35 -8.42
CA ARG A 213 -14.53 -23.70 -8.99
C ARG A 213 -14.22 -24.78 -7.94
N GLU A 214 -13.16 -24.60 -7.15
CA GLU A 214 -12.69 -25.56 -6.14
C GLU A 214 -13.68 -25.75 -4.99
N ARG A 215 -14.55 -24.76 -4.72
CA ARG A 215 -15.63 -24.88 -3.72
C ARG A 215 -16.52 -26.12 -3.93
N LYS A 216 -16.60 -26.65 -5.16
CA LYS A 216 -17.44 -27.81 -5.50
C LYS A 216 -16.81 -29.16 -5.13
N TYR A 217 -15.50 -29.21 -4.87
CA TYR A 217 -14.74 -30.48 -4.78
C TYR A 217 -14.08 -30.73 -3.41
N ILE A 218 -14.33 -29.86 -2.42
CA ILE A 218 -13.64 -29.93 -1.13
C ILE A 218 -14.39 -30.83 -0.15
N ASP A 219 -13.65 -31.82 0.35
CA ASP A 219 -14.10 -32.77 1.36
C ASP A 219 -14.31 -32.09 2.73
N ILE A 220 -15.13 -32.70 3.60
CA ILE A 220 -15.62 -32.07 4.83
C ILE A 220 -14.48 -31.73 5.81
N ALA A 221 -13.40 -32.52 5.84
CA ALA A 221 -12.23 -32.32 6.69
C ALA A 221 -11.35 -31.12 6.26
N ASP A 222 -11.27 -30.82 4.96
CA ASP A 222 -10.50 -29.71 4.42
C ASP A 222 -11.23 -28.35 4.53
N ARG A 223 -12.51 -28.39 4.89
CA ARG A 223 -13.40 -27.22 4.93
C ARG A 223 -12.94 -26.14 5.91
N ASN A 224 -12.33 -26.51 7.04
CA ASN A 224 -11.83 -25.55 8.04
C ASN A 224 -10.55 -24.86 7.59
N LYS A 225 -9.61 -25.58 6.96
CA LYS A 225 -8.39 -25.01 6.36
C LYS A 225 -8.77 -24.11 5.18
N PHE A 226 -9.73 -24.54 4.37
CA PHE A 226 -10.28 -23.77 3.26
C PHE A 226 -10.99 -22.48 3.71
N ASN A 227 -11.67 -22.46 4.85
CA ASN A 227 -12.29 -21.24 5.37
C ASN A 227 -11.25 -20.15 5.71
N GLY A 228 -10.08 -20.55 6.22
CA GLY A 228 -8.95 -19.63 6.46
C GLY A 228 -8.39 -19.06 5.15
N GLU A 229 -8.11 -19.93 4.18
CA GLU A 229 -7.64 -19.54 2.84
C GLU A 229 -8.66 -18.65 2.10
N LYS A 230 -9.95 -18.96 2.21
CA LYS A 230 -11.03 -18.14 1.64
C LYS A 230 -11.00 -16.72 2.19
N GLY A 231 -10.83 -16.57 3.50
CA GLY A 231 -10.75 -15.26 4.14
C GLY A 231 -9.52 -14.46 3.72
N LEU A 232 -8.39 -15.14 3.57
CA LEU A 232 -7.18 -14.54 3.00
C LEU A 232 -7.43 -14.07 1.57
N VAL A 233 -8.04 -14.89 0.71
CA VAL A 233 -8.27 -14.51 -0.68
C VAL A 233 -9.23 -13.33 -0.81
N ILE A 234 -10.35 -13.35 -0.06
CA ILE A 234 -11.26 -12.20 -0.01
C ILE A 234 -10.48 -10.93 0.36
N THR A 235 -9.58 -11.01 1.35
CA THR A 235 -8.72 -9.89 1.73
C THR A 235 -7.87 -9.38 0.56
N SER A 236 -7.23 -10.27 -0.21
CA SER A 236 -6.42 -9.87 -1.39
C SER A 236 -7.26 -9.22 -2.48
N ILE A 237 -8.45 -9.75 -2.77
CA ILE A 237 -9.35 -9.17 -3.77
C ILE A 237 -9.80 -7.77 -3.32
N VAL A 238 -10.25 -7.64 -2.07
CA VAL A 238 -10.76 -6.37 -1.55
C VAL A 238 -9.63 -5.32 -1.50
N SER A 239 -8.46 -5.67 -0.95
CA SER A 239 -7.28 -4.79 -0.98
C SER A 239 -6.92 -4.34 -2.39
N TYR A 240 -6.95 -5.26 -3.35
CA TYR A 240 -6.65 -4.94 -4.73
C TYR A 240 -7.69 -4.01 -5.39
N VAL A 241 -8.98 -4.14 -5.05
CA VAL A 241 -10.01 -3.19 -5.52
C VAL A 241 -9.71 -1.78 -5.04
N PHE A 242 -9.34 -1.60 -3.76
CA PHE A 242 -8.98 -0.27 -3.25
C PHE A 242 -7.70 0.27 -3.89
N TYR A 243 -6.70 -0.58 -4.13
CA TYR A 243 -5.52 -0.20 -4.91
C TYR A 243 -5.90 0.28 -6.32
N MET A 244 -6.80 -0.43 -7.01
CA MET A 244 -7.23 -0.03 -8.35
C MET A 244 -8.05 1.26 -8.36
N LEU A 245 -8.86 1.51 -7.33
CA LEU A 245 -9.54 2.79 -7.16
C LEU A 245 -8.53 3.93 -6.98
N TYR A 246 -7.50 3.74 -6.14
CA TYR A 246 -6.41 4.70 -5.99
C TYR A 246 -5.66 4.94 -7.32
N PHE A 247 -5.30 3.88 -8.02
CA PHE A 247 -4.58 3.95 -9.29
C PHE A 247 -5.40 4.67 -10.38
N ALA A 248 -6.67 4.30 -10.55
CA ALA A 248 -7.57 4.94 -11.50
C ALA A 248 -7.80 6.41 -11.15
N ASN A 249 -7.97 6.74 -9.87
CA ASN A 249 -8.10 8.11 -9.38
C ASN A 249 -6.85 8.95 -9.68
N ASN A 250 -5.66 8.37 -9.58
CA ASN A 250 -4.42 9.05 -9.95
C ASN A 250 -4.34 9.33 -11.46
N ILE A 251 -4.70 8.36 -12.30
CA ILE A 251 -4.75 8.57 -13.77
C ILE A 251 -5.78 9.65 -14.11
N ILE A 252 -6.96 9.61 -13.50
CA ILE A 252 -8.02 10.61 -13.76
C ILE A 252 -7.54 12.01 -13.35
N ALA A 253 -6.92 12.14 -12.18
CA ALA A 253 -6.35 13.40 -11.72
C ALA A 253 -5.26 13.92 -12.67
N GLN A 254 -4.37 13.05 -13.15
CA GLN A 254 -3.22 13.44 -13.96
C GLN A 254 -3.58 13.79 -15.40
N TYR A 255 -4.48 13.03 -16.04
CA TYR A 255 -4.78 13.19 -17.47
C TYR A 255 -6.01 14.06 -17.75
N PHE A 256 -7.00 14.06 -16.86
CA PHE A 256 -8.25 14.81 -17.06
C PHE A 256 -8.31 16.08 -16.20
N ASP A 257 -7.27 16.36 -15.39
CA ASP A 257 -7.17 17.53 -14.50
C ASP A 257 -8.42 17.72 -13.61
N VAL A 258 -9.03 16.60 -13.21
CA VAL A 258 -10.24 16.62 -12.37
C VAL A 258 -9.83 16.91 -10.94
N ARG A 259 -10.08 18.14 -10.47
CA ARG A 259 -9.70 18.61 -9.13
C ARG A 259 -10.17 17.70 -7.99
N VAL A 260 -11.43 17.23 -8.06
CA VAL A 260 -12.00 16.31 -7.05
C VAL A 260 -11.12 15.06 -6.92
N SER A 261 -10.68 14.51 -8.07
CA SER A 261 -9.79 13.34 -8.16
C SER A 261 -8.44 13.61 -7.51
N GLY A 262 -7.91 14.83 -7.64
CA GLY A 262 -6.69 15.26 -6.95
C GLY A 262 -6.84 15.25 -5.44
N TYR A 263 -7.93 15.82 -4.91
CA TYR A 263 -8.20 15.82 -3.46
C TYR A 263 -8.49 14.41 -2.92
N SER A 264 -9.20 13.55 -3.65
CA SER A 264 -9.53 12.20 -3.18
C SER A 264 -8.35 11.22 -3.20
N GLN A 265 -7.15 11.60 -3.67
CA GLN A 265 -5.98 10.73 -3.65
C GLN A 265 -5.67 10.22 -2.25
N TRP A 266 -5.73 11.10 -1.24
CA TRP A 266 -5.52 10.75 0.16
C TRP A 266 -6.55 9.74 0.68
N LEU A 267 -7.83 9.95 0.34
CA LEU A 267 -8.90 9.02 0.72
C LEU A 267 -8.63 7.62 0.18
N PHE A 268 -8.34 7.49 -1.12
CA PHE A 268 -8.13 6.18 -1.73
C PHE A 268 -6.83 5.52 -1.29
N LEU A 269 -5.74 6.28 -1.12
CA LEU A 269 -4.49 5.76 -0.57
C LEU A 269 -4.68 5.27 0.87
N GLY A 270 -5.39 6.05 1.70
CA GLY A 270 -5.71 5.69 3.08
C GLY A 270 -6.56 4.44 3.16
N LEU A 271 -7.60 4.33 2.33
CA LEU A 271 -8.40 3.11 2.26
C LEU A 271 -7.57 1.91 1.78
N ASN A 272 -6.70 2.10 0.79
CA ASN A 272 -5.80 1.05 0.31
C ASN A 272 -4.85 0.56 1.41
N SER A 273 -4.27 1.44 2.22
CA SER A 273 -3.34 1.05 3.29
C SER A 273 -4.03 0.43 4.51
N LEU A 274 -5.25 0.86 4.83
CA LEU A 274 -6.00 0.36 5.99
C LEU A 274 -6.69 -0.98 5.71
N THR A 275 -7.22 -1.15 4.50
CA THR A 275 -8.07 -2.29 4.13
C THR A 275 -7.41 -3.66 4.37
N PRO A 276 -6.15 -3.93 3.96
CA PRO A 276 -5.51 -5.23 4.13
C PRO A 276 -5.51 -5.69 5.60
N PHE A 277 -5.19 -4.79 6.53
CA PHE A 277 -5.22 -5.11 7.96
C PHE A 277 -6.63 -5.45 8.44
N TRP A 278 -7.60 -4.58 8.16
CA TRP A 278 -8.98 -4.78 8.64
C TRP A 278 -9.64 -6.00 8.01
N CYS A 279 -9.43 -6.24 6.72
CA CYS A 279 -9.90 -7.44 6.04
C CYS A 279 -9.30 -8.71 6.65
N LEU A 280 -8.00 -8.69 6.99
CA LEU A 280 -7.35 -9.82 7.61
C LEU A 280 -7.92 -10.10 9.01
N VAL A 281 -8.21 -9.06 9.81
CA VAL A 281 -8.88 -9.22 11.12
C VAL A 281 -10.32 -9.73 10.98
N ILE A 282 -11.07 -9.25 10.00
CA ILE A 282 -12.49 -9.61 9.79
C ILE A 282 -12.61 -11.04 9.25
N PHE A 283 -11.86 -11.36 8.20
CA PHE A 283 -12.03 -12.56 7.39
C PHE A 283 -11.12 -13.72 7.79
N THR A 284 -10.04 -13.48 8.54
CA THR A 284 -9.12 -14.55 8.98
C THR A 284 -9.31 -14.83 10.47
N PRO A 285 -10.11 -15.87 10.86
CA PRO A 285 -10.46 -16.11 12.26
C PRO A 285 -9.25 -16.36 13.16
N SER A 286 -8.19 -16.94 12.61
CA SER A 286 -6.95 -17.21 13.33
C SER A 286 -6.25 -15.93 13.77
N VAL A 287 -6.23 -14.89 12.93
CA VAL A 287 -5.66 -13.59 13.31
C VAL A 287 -6.59 -12.83 14.25
N ARG A 288 -7.91 -12.93 14.04
CA ARG A 288 -8.88 -12.38 14.98
C ARG A 288 -8.68 -12.93 16.39
N ARG A 289 -8.43 -14.24 16.52
CA ARG A 289 -8.11 -14.86 17.82
C ARG A 289 -6.82 -14.31 18.41
N LEU A 290 -5.78 -14.04 17.63
CA LEU A 290 -4.53 -13.43 18.12
C LEU A 290 -4.75 -12.04 18.75
N LEU A 291 -5.73 -11.30 18.25
CA LEU A 291 -6.11 -9.98 18.74
C LEU A 291 -6.89 -10.07 20.06
N PHE A 292 -7.86 -10.99 20.16
CA PHE A 292 -8.77 -11.08 21.31
C PHE A 292 -8.37 -12.07 22.41
N GLN A 293 -7.50 -13.06 22.16
CA GLN A 293 -7.09 -14.07 23.15
C GLN A 293 -6.30 -13.51 24.34
N TRP A 294 -5.80 -12.27 24.25
CA TRP A 294 -5.18 -11.59 25.39
C TRP A 294 -6.11 -11.50 26.60
N ARG A 295 -7.43 -11.45 26.40
CA ARG A 295 -8.41 -11.32 27.49
C ARG A 295 -8.64 -12.60 28.31
N ASN A 296 -8.29 -13.78 27.80
CA ASN A 296 -8.55 -15.05 28.50
C ASN A 296 -7.33 -15.60 29.25
N ASN A 297 -6.11 -15.37 28.78
CA ASN A 297 -4.91 -15.87 29.47
C ASN A 297 -4.62 -15.15 30.80
N GLY A 298 -5.33 -14.07 31.13
CA GLY A 298 -5.26 -13.41 32.44
C GLY A 298 -6.24 -13.96 33.48
N ARG A 299 -7.09 -14.94 33.14
CA ARG A 299 -8.05 -15.57 34.09
C ARG A 299 -7.68 -16.98 34.53
N ASP A 300 -6.78 -17.63 33.80
CA ASP A 300 -6.30 -18.98 34.13
C ASP A 300 -4.95 -18.95 34.87
N ALA A 301 -4.52 -17.76 35.34
CA ALA A 301 -3.27 -17.54 36.06
C ALA A 301 -3.49 -17.04 37.51
N THR A 302 -4.70 -17.22 38.05
CA THR A 302 -5.05 -16.94 39.46
C THR A 302 -5.67 -18.16 40.10
#